data_AF-A0A6G0IDU7-F1
#
_entry.id   AF-A0A6G0IDU7-F1
#
_cell.length_a   1.000
_cell.length_b   1.000
_cell.length_c   1.000
_cell.angle_alpha   90.00
_cell.angle_beta   90.00
_cell.angle_gamma   90.00
#
_symmetry.space_group_name_H-M   'P 1'
#
loop_
_entity.id
_entity.type
_entity.pdbx_description
1 polymer ?
#
loop_
_entity_poly.entity_id
_entity_poly.type
_entity_poly.pdbx_seq_one_letter_code
_entity_poly.pdbx_strand_id
1 'polypeptide(L)'
;MNSNFSAKDALEQLSTKQKAELILDQTEDEAIIRRVFANLTESNDDELLNEFFQAFTKINKQRNITVISNPGVRDTILNLTLTALAPKFVDFEPEDFQLWFQGNLFSVMASLHPGSLVVIPSNISCASYAAILTGLRDSLKSLPLPLSHGVRSSIESLKKTFTRCSVPDSFMCKQTPVDEDLICVASDRAHLQQILSVGNSSEALCNFTITEHACSSATRLKPSNLVTLLNCSLESQRIYPVEMIYYDVISG
;
A
#
# COMPACT_ATOMS: atom_id res chain seq x y z
N MET A 1 39.23 18.72 -13.65
CA MET A 1 38.55 18.02 -12.53
C MET A 1 39.51 17.96 -11.36
N ASN A 2 39.05 18.23 -10.14
CA ASN A 2 39.89 18.23 -8.95
C ASN A 2 40.25 16.77 -8.58
N SER A 3 41.53 16.43 -8.57
CA SER A 3 42.03 15.08 -8.27
C SER A 3 41.88 14.66 -6.80
N ASN A 4 41.49 15.60 -5.93
CA ASN A 4 41.20 15.34 -4.51
C ASN A 4 39.70 15.19 -4.21
N PHE A 5 38.83 15.17 -5.22
CA PHE A 5 37.40 14.96 -4.98
C PHE A 5 37.10 13.48 -4.75
N SER A 6 36.77 13.12 -3.51
CA SER A 6 36.21 11.83 -3.17
C SER A 6 34.70 11.96 -2.99
N ALA A 7 33.93 11.21 -3.79
CA ALA A 7 32.47 11.18 -3.67
C ALA A 7 32.01 10.63 -2.31
N LYS A 8 32.86 9.84 -1.64
CA LYS A 8 32.62 9.36 -0.27
C LYS A 8 32.73 10.51 0.73
N ASP A 9 33.80 11.29 0.66
CA ASP A 9 34.06 12.42 1.56
C ASP A 9 33.01 13.53 1.39
N ALA A 10 32.46 13.66 0.17
CA ALA A 10 31.34 14.56 -0.08
C ALA A 10 30.02 14.08 0.57
N LEU A 11 29.76 12.75 0.58
CA LEU A 11 28.58 12.17 1.23
C LEU A 11 28.65 12.27 2.76
N GLU A 12 29.83 12.11 3.35
CA GLU A 12 30.06 12.23 4.81
C GLU A 12 29.75 13.64 5.34
N GLN A 13 29.90 14.67 4.50
CA GLN A 13 29.59 16.06 4.85
C GLN A 13 28.09 16.41 4.75
N LEU A 14 27.28 15.55 4.13
CA LEU A 14 25.85 15.80 4.01
C LEU A 14 25.13 15.50 5.33
N SER A 15 24.24 16.41 5.72
CA SER A 15 23.27 16.13 6.78
C SER A 15 22.33 14.99 6.39
N THR A 16 21.71 14.37 7.40
CA THR A 16 20.74 13.28 7.20
C THR A 16 19.59 13.69 6.27
N LYS A 17 19.13 14.94 6.39
CA LYS A 17 18.13 15.53 5.51
C LYS A 17 18.61 15.66 4.06
N GLN A 18 19.83 16.15 3.84
CA GLN A 18 20.41 16.27 2.49
C GLN A 18 20.61 14.91 1.83
N LYS A 19 20.92 13.87 2.61
CA LYS A 19 20.99 12.48 2.11
C LYS A 19 19.62 11.98 1.64
N ALA A 20 18.55 12.30 2.37
CA ALA A 20 17.18 11.97 1.97
C ALA A 20 16.76 12.72 0.68
N GLU A 21 17.09 14.01 0.56
CA GLU A 21 16.87 14.78 -0.67
C GLU A 21 17.65 14.18 -1.86
N LEU A 22 18.93 13.83 -1.65
CA LEU A 22 19.78 13.24 -2.68
C LEU A 22 19.21 11.92 -3.24
N ILE A 23 18.73 11.02 -2.39
CA ILE A 23 18.13 9.76 -2.84
C ILE A 23 16.89 10.00 -3.72
N LEU A 24 16.08 11.01 -3.37
CA LEU A 24 14.88 11.34 -4.13
C LEU A 24 15.18 12.11 -5.44
N ASP A 25 16.33 12.76 -5.53
CA ASP A 25 16.80 13.42 -6.75
C ASP A 25 17.59 12.46 -7.67
N GLN A 26 18.11 11.35 -7.13
CA GLN A 26 18.90 10.34 -7.84
C GLN A 26 18.18 8.98 -7.90
N THR A 27 16.88 8.99 -8.18
CA THR A 27 16.02 7.78 -8.20
C THR A 27 16.33 6.78 -9.31
N GLU A 28 17.35 7.03 -10.12
CA GLU A 28 17.86 6.13 -11.16
C GLU A 28 19.23 5.52 -10.82
N ASP A 29 19.89 5.95 -9.73
CA ASP A 29 21.24 5.52 -9.36
C ASP A 29 21.25 4.69 -8.07
N GLU A 30 21.15 3.37 -8.23
CA GLU A 30 21.27 2.41 -7.11
C GLU A 30 22.59 2.50 -6.35
N ALA A 31 23.69 2.88 -7.01
CA ALA A 31 24.99 2.94 -6.37
C ALA A 31 25.05 4.11 -5.36
N ILE A 32 24.40 5.23 -5.67
CA ILE A 32 24.24 6.35 -4.73
C ILE A 32 23.41 5.90 -3.52
N ILE A 33 22.31 5.16 -3.72
CA ILE A 33 21.49 4.63 -2.62
C ILE A 33 22.35 3.77 -1.67
N ARG A 34 23.10 2.83 -2.23
CA ARG A 34 23.95 1.92 -1.45
C ARG A 34 24.99 2.67 -0.63
N ARG A 35 25.60 3.71 -1.21
CA ARG A 35 26.59 4.54 -0.50
C ARG A 35 25.97 5.36 0.62
N VAL A 36 24.79 5.94 0.39
CA VAL A 36 24.06 6.69 1.42
C VAL A 36 23.71 5.77 2.59
N PHE A 37 23.13 4.60 2.32
CA PHE A 37 22.79 3.63 3.36
C PHE A 37 24.00 3.09 4.10
N ALA A 38 25.09 2.78 3.39
CA ALA A 38 26.34 2.34 4.03
C ALA A 38 26.87 3.38 5.01
N ASN A 39 26.74 4.67 4.70
CA ASN A 39 27.13 5.74 5.60
C ASN A 39 26.14 5.95 6.75
N LEU A 40 24.83 5.77 6.54
CA LEU A 40 23.82 5.87 7.60
C LEU A 40 23.95 4.75 8.64
N THR A 41 24.44 3.57 8.25
CA THR A 41 24.54 2.41 9.14
C THR A 41 25.96 2.12 9.62
N GLU A 42 26.94 2.98 9.29
CA GLU A 42 28.36 2.75 9.64
C GLU A 42 28.61 2.74 11.16
N SER A 43 27.88 3.59 11.90
CA SER A 43 28.01 3.74 13.36
C SER A 43 27.10 2.82 14.17
N ASN A 44 26.25 2.00 13.54
CA ASN A 44 25.09 1.36 14.18
C ASN A 44 24.22 2.35 14.99
N ASP A 45 24.21 3.62 14.59
CA ASP A 45 23.42 4.65 15.23
C ASP A 45 22.01 4.69 14.64
N ASP A 46 21.05 4.30 15.47
CA ASP A 46 19.64 4.22 15.14
C ASP A 46 19.02 5.60 14.89
N GLU A 47 19.58 6.63 15.50
CA GLU A 47 19.10 8.00 15.41
C GLU A 47 19.25 8.53 13.97
N LEU A 48 20.40 8.25 13.34
CA LEU A 48 20.67 8.66 11.95
C LEU A 48 19.69 8.02 10.95
N LEU A 49 19.40 6.73 11.11
CA LEU A 49 18.44 6.05 10.24
C LEU A 49 17.02 6.60 10.43
N ASN A 50 16.63 6.87 11.68
CA ASN A 50 15.32 7.42 11.99
C ASN A 50 15.17 8.86 11.47
N GLU A 51 16.15 9.73 11.71
CA GLU A 51 16.20 11.10 11.17
C GLU A 51 16.14 11.12 9.64
N PHE A 52 16.85 10.18 8.99
CA PHE A 52 16.82 10.02 7.55
C PHE A 52 15.39 9.75 7.07
N PHE A 53 14.71 8.78 7.67
CA PHE A 53 13.35 8.42 7.26
C PHE A 53 12.31 9.49 7.61
N GLN A 54 12.50 10.24 8.70
CA GLN A 54 11.67 11.41 9.00
C GLN A 54 11.79 12.48 7.90
N ALA A 55 13.01 12.77 7.44
CA ALA A 55 13.22 13.69 6.33
C ALA A 55 12.65 13.12 5.02
N PHE A 56 12.95 11.86 4.72
CA PHE A 56 12.52 11.15 3.51
C PHE A 56 11.00 11.14 3.35
N THR A 57 10.27 10.77 4.40
CA THR A 57 8.80 10.76 4.39
C THR A 57 8.22 12.16 4.26
N LYS A 58 8.81 13.17 4.91
CA LYS A 58 8.39 14.56 4.78
C LYS A 58 8.55 15.06 3.35
N ILE A 59 9.67 14.76 2.70
CA ILE A 59 9.92 15.17 1.31
C ILE A 59 8.97 14.43 0.36
N ASN A 60 8.74 13.13 0.56
CA ASN A 60 7.79 12.35 -0.24
C ASN A 60 6.38 12.97 -0.18
N LYS A 61 5.91 13.34 1.02
CA LYS A 61 4.62 14.03 1.18
C LYS A 61 4.58 15.37 0.46
N GLN A 62 5.65 16.18 0.56
CA GLN A 62 5.74 17.48 -0.12
C GLN A 62 5.75 17.36 -1.65
N ARG A 63 6.36 16.30 -2.18
CA ARG A 63 6.47 16.04 -3.62
C ARG A 63 5.36 15.13 -4.17
N ASN A 64 4.38 14.74 -3.33
CA ASN A 64 3.32 13.78 -3.67
C ASN A 64 3.85 12.42 -4.20
N ILE A 65 4.99 11.97 -3.68
CA ILE A 65 5.58 10.68 -4.05
C ILE A 65 4.90 9.59 -3.21
N THR A 66 4.04 8.80 -3.85
CA THR A 66 3.38 7.63 -3.24
C THR A 66 4.12 6.32 -3.52
N VAL A 67 4.93 6.28 -4.58
CA VAL A 67 5.74 5.12 -4.96
C VAL A 67 7.02 5.60 -5.65
N ILE A 68 8.15 4.97 -5.34
CA ILE A 68 9.40 5.15 -6.11
C ILE A 68 9.30 4.32 -7.39
N SER A 69 9.34 4.96 -8.55
CA SER A 69 9.06 4.30 -9.84
C SER A 69 10.10 3.24 -10.22
N ASN A 70 11.39 3.56 -10.10
CA ASN A 70 12.46 2.65 -10.47
C ASN A 70 12.47 1.43 -9.51
N PRO A 71 12.25 0.20 -10.02
CA PRO A 71 12.16 -0.99 -9.19
C PRO A 71 13.48 -1.33 -8.50
N GLY A 72 14.62 -1.21 -9.18
CA GLY A 72 15.93 -1.54 -8.60
C GLY A 72 16.30 -0.62 -7.43
N VAL A 73 16.02 0.68 -7.56
CA VAL A 73 16.18 1.65 -6.46
C VAL A 73 15.22 1.36 -5.31
N ARG A 74 13.94 1.12 -5.62
CA ARG A 74 12.91 0.83 -4.61
C ARG A 74 13.23 -0.45 -3.83
N ASP A 75 13.64 -1.52 -4.52
CA ASP A 75 14.05 -2.80 -3.94
C ASP A 75 15.31 -2.63 -3.08
N THR A 76 16.28 -1.85 -3.55
CA THR A 76 17.51 -1.55 -2.81
C THR A 76 17.23 -0.80 -1.51
N ILE A 77 16.39 0.24 -1.54
CA ILE A 77 15.98 0.98 -0.34
C ILE A 77 15.30 0.04 0.65
N LEU A 78 14.31 -0.75 0.20
CA LEU A 78 13.59 -1.68 1.05
C LEU A 78 14.53 -2.71 1.70
N ASN A 79 15.37 -3.37 0.91
CA ASN A 79 16.25 -4.43 1.39
C ASN A 79 17.27 -3.91 2.41
N LEU A 80 17.93 -2.79 2.11
CA LEU A 80 18.91 -2.19 3.03
C LEU A 80 18.23 -1.73 4.33
N THR A 81 17.02 -1.19 4.24
CA THR A 81 16.25 -0.78 5.42
C THR A 81 15.87 -1.98 6.28
N LEU A 82 15.25 -3.02 5.69
CA LEU A 82 14.86 -4.22 6.43
C LEU A 82 16.06 -4.95 7.03
N THR A 83 17.21 -4.95 6.34
CA THR A 83 18.47 -5.50 6.87
C THR A 83 18.95 -4.72 8.10
N ALA A 84 18.89 -3.39 8.07
CA ALA A 84 19.27 -2.54 9.20
C ALA A 84 18.30 -2.67 10.39
N LEU A 85 17.02 -2.96 10.13
CA LEU A 85 15.99 -3.14 11.16
C LEU A 85 15.91 -4.57 11.72
N ALA A 86 16.33 -5.58 10.95
CA ALA A 86 16.26 -6.99 11.32
C ALA A 86 16.73 -7.30 12.77
N PRO A 87 17.90 -6.82 13.24
CA PRO A 87 18.33 -7.11 14.61
C PRO A 87 17.46 -6.44 15.68
N LYS A 88 16.69 -5.40 15.35
CA LYS A 88 15.89 -4.59 16.28
C LYS A 88 14.46 -5.06 16.42
N PHE A 89 13.96 -5.86 15.47
CA PHE A 89 12.56 -6.31 15.49
C PHE A 89 12.19 -7.12 16.74
N VAL A 90 13.18 -7.67 17.45
CA VAL A 90 12.95 -8.36 18.73
C VAL A 90 12.54 -7.40 19.85
N ASP A 91 13.00 -6.15 19.79
CA ASP A 91 12.78 -5.11 20.80
C ASP A 91 11.69 -4.11 20.39
N PHE A 92 11.15 -4.24 19.17
CA PHE A 92 10.13 -3.33 18.65
C PHE A 92 8.79 -3.52 19.37
N GLU A 93 8.23 -2.38 19.80
CA GLU A 93 6.86 -2.27 20.27
C GLU A 93 5.90 -2.07 19.06
N PRO A 94 4.57 -2.23 19.24
CA PRO A 94 3.60 -2.02 18.16
C PRO A 94 3.74 -0.67 17.45
N GLU A 95 4.08 0.39 18.18
CA GLU A 95 4.28 1.74 17.68
C GLU A 95 5.46 1.85 16.70
N ASP A 96 6.53 1.06 16.93
CA ASP A 96 7.68 1.02 16.03
C ASP A 96 7.30 0.37 14.70
N PHE A 97 6.59 -0.76 14.75
CA PHE A 97 6.06 -1.38 13.54
C PHE A 97 5.10 -0.45 12.80
N GLN A 98 4.26 0.30 13.53
CA GLN A 98 3.39 1.31 12.94
C GLN A 98 4.20 2.42 12.25
N LEU A 99 5.20 3.00 12.91
CA LEU A 99 6.07 4.03 12.32
C LEU A 99 6.70 3.55 11.01
N TRP A 100 7.26 2.34 11.03
CA TRP A 100 7.98 1.78 9.90
C TRP A 100 7.05 1.38 8.75
N PHE A 101 6.01 0.59 9.03
CA PHE A 101 5.14 0.03 7.99
C PHE A 101 4.00 0.96 7.57
N GLN A 102 3.65 2.00 8.33
CA GLN A 102 2.58 2.92 7.94
C GLN A 102 3.11 4.31 7.55
N GLY A 103 4.40 4.57 7.77
CA GLY A 103 5.05 5.84 7.42
C GLY A 103 6.32 5.63 6.59
N ASN A 104 7.39 5.17 7.23
CA ASN A 104 8.74 5.21 6.66
C ASN A 104 8.89 4.41 5.37
N LEU A 105 8.29 3.22 5.31
CA LEU A 105 8.37 2.33 4.16
C LEU A 105 7.31 2.59 3.08
N PHE A 106 6.39 3.54 3.28
CA PHE A 106 5.20 3.70 2.43
C PHE A 106 5.52 3.79 0.93
N SER A 107 6.50 4.62 0.54
CA SER A 107 6.86 4.81 -0.88
C SER A 107 7.64 3.65 -1.50
N VAL A 108 8.05 2.66 -0.70
CA VAL A 108 8.75 1.45 -1.15
C VAL A 108 7.92 0.17 -0.95
N MET A 109 6.67 0.29 -0.52
CA MET A 109 5.76 -0.85 -0.28
C MET A 109 5.59 -1.76 -1.50
N ALA A 110 5.62 -1.20 -2.71
CA ALA A 110 5.51 -1.97 -3.96
C ALA A 110 6.60 -3.04 -4.14
N SER A 111 7.71 -2.95 -3.40
CA SER A 111 8.79 -3.94 -3.41
C SER A 111 8.59 -5.06 -2.37
N LEU A 112 7.60 -4.97 -1.48
CA LEU A 112 7.32 -6.03 -0.52
C LEU A 112 6.75 -7.26 -1.23
N HIS A 113 7.42 -8.37 -1.00
CA HIS A 113 6.95 -9.71 -1.34
C HIS A 113 7.13 -10.62 -0.11
N PRO A 114 6.50 -11.81 -0.06
CA PRO A 114 6.59 -12.70 1.10
C PRO A 114 8.02 -12.96 1.59
N GLY A 115 8.96 -13.10 0.65
CA GLY A 115 10.39 -13.29 0.94
C GLY A 115 11.07 -12.12 1.65
N SER A 116 10.62 -10.87 1.45
CA SER A 116 11.18 -9.71 2.15
C SER A 116 10.81 -9.69 3.64
N LEU A 117 9.71 -10.35 4.01
CA LEU A 117 9.14 -10.27 5.36
C LEU A 117 9.64 -11.37 6.30
N VAL A 118 10.44 -12.32 5.80
CA VAL A 118 10.98 -13.43 6.62
C VAL A 118 11.94 -12.97 7.71
N VAL A 119 12.45 -11.74 7.61
CA VAL A 119 13.30 -11.12 8.64
C VAL A 119 12.51 -10.70 9.89
N ILE A 120 11.18 -10.63 9.80
CA ILE A 120 10.33 -10.28 10.94
C ILE A 120 10.15 -11.52 11.82
N PRO A 121 10.46 -11.45 13.12
CA PRO A 121 10.26 -12.56 14.03
C PRO A 121 8.79 -13.01 14.11
N SER A 122 8.56 -14.33 14.16
CA SER A 122 7.20 -14.90 14.28
C SER A 122 6.56 -14.72 15.67
N ASN A 123 7.35 -14.29 16.66
CA ASN A 123 6.94 -14.12 18.06
C ASN A 123 6.46 -12.70 18.41
N ILE A 124 6.37 -11.76 17.46
CA ILE A 124 5.88 -10.38 17.70
C ILE A 124 4.43 -10.33 18.22
N SER A 125 4.01 -9.26 18.88
CA SER A 125 2.64 -9.15 19.40
C SER A 125 1.58 -9.14 18.27
N CYS A 126 0.32 -9.46 18.58
CA CYS A 126 -0.75 -9.32 17.58
C CYS A 126 -1.03 -7.85 17.21
N ALA A 127 -0.70 -6.90 18.09
CA ALA A 127 -0.77 -5.47 17.77
C ALA A 127 0.32 -5.07 16.77
N SER A 128 1.56 -5.55 16.95
CA SER A 128 2.67 -5.37 16.01
C SER A 128 2.34 -5.97 14.64
N TYR A 129 1.80 -7.20 14.62
CA TYR A 129 1.30 -7.84 13.40
C TYR A 129 0.20 -7.01 12.72
N ALA A 130 -0.77 -6.52 13.49
CA ALA A 130 -1.84 -5.67 12.96
C ALA A 130 -1.29 -4.36 12.38
N ALA A 131 -0.26 -3.77 12.99
CA ALA A 131 0.40 -2.57 12.48
C ALA A 131 1.03 -2.80 11.08
N ILE A 132 1.70 -3.94 10.88
CA ILE A 132 2.28 -4.33 9.59
C ILE A 132 1.17 -4.53 8.55
N LEU A 133 0.12 -5.29 8.89
CA LEU A 133 -1.00 -5.54 7.99
C LEU A 133 -1.73 -4.27 7.57
N THR A 134 -1.92 -3.33 8.50
CA THR A 134 -2.54 -2.03 8.22
C THR A 134 -1.71 -1.27 7.18
N GLY A 135 -0.39 -1.20 7.38
CA GLY A 135 0.52 -0.56 6.41
C GLY A 135 0.44 -1.15 5.01
N LEU A 136 0.49 -2.48 4.92
CA LEU A 136 0.33 -3.19 3.64
C LEU A 136 -1.02 -2.90 2.98
N ARG A 137 -2.13 -2.97 3.73
CA ARG A 137 -3.48 -2.68 3.20
C ARG A 137 -3.65 -1.23 2.78
N ASP A 138 -3.11 -0.29 3.54
CA ASP A 138 -3.20 1.12 3.21
C ASP A 138 -2.39 1.45 1.95
N SER A 139 -1.23 0.81 1.77
CA SER A 139 -0.44 0.99 0.53
C SER A 139 -1.21 0.56 -0.72
N LEU A 140 -2.04 -0.50 -0.64
CA LEU A 140 -2.86 -0.98 -1.75
C LEU A 140 -3.92 0.03 -2.21
N LYS A 141 -4.28 1.01 -1.36
CA LYS A 141 -5.24 2.07 -1.74
C LYS A 141 -4.65 3.06 -2.75
N SER A 142 -3.32 3.19 -2.78
CA SER A 142 -2.62 4.14 -3.66
C SER A 142 -1.73 3.47 -4.71
N LEU A 143 -1.41 2.18 -4.56
CA LEU A 143 -0.54 1.48 -5.48
C LEU A 143 -1.26 1.14 -6.80
N PRO A 144 -0.59 1.31 -7.96
CA PRO A 144 -1.08 0.77 -9.22
C PRO A 144 -1.27 -0.75 -9.16
N LEU A 145 -2.27 -1.25 -9.88
CA LEU A 145 -2.60 -2.69 -9.94
C LEU A 145 -1.37 -3.58 -10.24
N PRO A 146 -0.51 -3.26 -11.23
CA PRO A 146 0.65 -4.12 -11.55
C PRO A 146 1.65 -4.27 -10.40
N LEU A 147 1.73 -3.27 -9.50
CA LEU A 147 2.65 -3.25 -8.37
C LEU A 147 2.03 -3.83 -7.09
N SER A 148 0.74 -4.16 -7.12
CA SER A 148 -0.01 -4.60 -5.93
C SER A 148 0.12 -6.10 -5.64
N HIS A 149 0.53 -6.92 -6.62
CA HIS A 149 0.54 -8.38 -6.50
C HIS A 149 1.47 -8.88 -5.38
N GLY A 150 2.69 -8.33 -5.29
CA GLY A 150 3.65 -8.70 -4.23
C GLY A 150 3.14 -8.37 -2.83
N VAL A 151 2.53 -7.19 -2.68
CA VAL A 151 1.94 -6.71 -1.42
C VAL A 151 0.75 -7.58 -1.01
N ARG A 152 -0.16 -7.92 -1.94
CA ARG A 152 -1.28 -8.85 -1.67
C ARG A 152 -0.79 -10.23 -1.24
N SER A 153 0.21 -10.77 -1.96
CA SER A 153 0.83 -12.05 -1.61
C SER A 153 1.47 -12.00 -0.22
N SER A 154 2.09 -10.88 0.14
CA SER A 154 2.68 -10.64 1.46
C SER A 154 1.63 -10.65 2.56
N ILE A 155 0.48 -10.00 2.35
CA ILE A 155 -0.66 -10.05 3.29
C ILE A 155 -1.11 -11.49 3.53
N GLU A 156 -1.29 -12.28 2.47
CA GLU A 156 -1.72 -13.67 2.60
C GLU A 156 -0.67 -14.54 3.30
N SER A 157 0.62 -14.34 3.00
CA SER A 157 1.70 -15.03 3.70
C SER A 157 1.72 -14.69 5.18
N LEU A 158 1.56 -13.42 5.54
CA LEU A 158 1.54 -12.98 6.94
C LEU A 158 0.33 -13.57 7.69
N LYS A 159 -0.85 -13.62 7.08
CA LYS A 159 -2.02 -14.30 7.67
C LYS A 159 -1.76 -15.77 7.96
N LYS A 160 -1.06 -16.48 7.07
CA LYS A 160 -0.67 -17.88 7.27
C LYS A 160 0.39 -18.04 8.36
N THR A 161 1.30 -17.08 8.51
CA THR A 161 2.34 -17.12 9.55
C THR A 161 1.78 -16.80 10.94
N PHE A 162 0.85 -15.86 11.05
CA PHE A 162 0.31 -15.34 12.32
C PHE A 162 -1.12 -15.81 12.60
N THR A 163 -1.39 -17.10 12.45
CA THR A 163 -2.73 -17.69 12.67
C THR A 163 -3.29 -17.45 14.07
N ARG A 164 -2.42 -17.32 15.08
CA ARG A 164 -2.82 -16.97 16.46
C ARG A 164 -3.44 -15.58 16.61
N CYS A 165 -3.20 -14.69 15.64
CA CYS A 165 -3.73 -13.33 15.61
C CYS A 165 -4.96 -13.21 14.70
N SER A 166 -5.34 -14.29 14.02
CA SER A 166 -6.52 -14.31 13.15
C SER A 166 -7.80 -14.20 13.97
N VAL A 167 -8.70 -13.32 13.52
CA VAL A 167 -10.09 -13.32 13.98
C VAL A 167 -10.78 -14.51 13.31
N PRO A 168 -11.67 -15.26 14.00
CA PRO A 168 -12.37 -16.38 13.39
C PRO A 168 -13.11 -15.96 12.12
N ASP A 169 -13.07 -16.82 11.09
CA ASP A 169 -13.65 -16.55 9.77
C ASP A 169 -15.14 -16.18 9.82
N SER A 170 -15.85 -16.64 10.85
CA SER A 170 -17.26 -16.30 11.10
C SER A 170 -17.52 -14.81 11.33
N PHE A 171 -16.48 -14.03 11.66
CA PHE A 171 -16.57 -12.59 11.92
C PHE A 171 -15.94 -11.74 10.81
N MET A 172 -15.43 -12.36 9.74
CA MET A 172 -14.84 -11.65 8.62
C MET A 172 -15.85 -11.56 7.47
N CYS A 173 -16.03 -10.36 6.92
CA CYS A 173 -16.68 -10.22 5.63
C CYS A 173 -15.81 -10.92 4.58
N LYS A 174 -16.39 -11.88 3.84
CA LYS A 174 -15.69 -12.50 2.70
C LYS A 174 -15.40 -11.41 1.67
N GLN A 175 -14.13 -11.05 1.49
CA GLN A 175 -13.72 -10.19 0.40
C GLN A 175 -13.62 -11.03 -0.88
N THR A 176 -14.41 -10.68 -1.87
CA THR A 176 -14.26 -11.18 -3.24
C THR A 176 -13.24 -10.28 -3.93
N PRO A 177 -12.17 -10.80 -4.57
CA PRO A 177 -11.34 -9.99 -5.44
C PRO A 177 -12.20 -9.54 -6.63
N VAL A 178 -12.36 -8.23 -6.79
CA VAL A 178 -13.20 -7.60 -7.81
C VAL A 178 -12.27 -6.83 -8.74
N ASP A 179 -12.27 -7.17 -10.03
CA ASP A 179 -11.63 -6.37 -11.07
C ASP A 179 -12.63 -5.28 -11.50
N GLU A 180 -12.50 -4.10 -10.89
CA GLU A 180 -13.39 -2.96 -11.16
C GLU A 180 -13.34 -2.54 -12.63
N ASP A 181 -12.17 -2.65 -13.28
CA ASP A 181 -12.02 -2.28 -14.68
C ASP A 181 -12.77 -3.26 -15.59
N LEU A 182 -12.81 -4.56 -15.24
CA LEU A 182 -13.60 -5.58 -15.93
C LEU A 182 -15.12 -5.41 -15.69
N ILE A 183 -15.53 -5.15 -14.45
CA ILE A 183 -16.95 -5.07 -14.08
C ILE A 183 -17.59 -3.78 -14.62
N CYS A 184 -16.82 -2.70 -14.69
CA CYS A 184 -17.32 -1.39 -15.07
C CYS A 184 -17.14 -1.04 -16.55
N VAL A 185 -16.69 -1.98 -17.41
CA VAL A 185 -16.45 -1.74 -18.85
C VAL A 185 -17.69 -1.21 -19.56
N ALA A 186 -18.87 -1.77 -19.27
CA ALA A 186 -20.10 -1.46 -20.00
C ALA A 186 -20.89 -0.28 -19.41
N SER A 187 -20.40 0.38 -18.36
CA SER A 187 -21.15 1.41 -17.63
C SER A 187 -20.83 2.82 -18.15
N ASP A 188 -21.85 3.55 -18.62
CA ASP A 188 -21.73 4.97 -18.98
C ASP A 188 -21.75 5.85 -17.72
N ARG A 189 -20.56 6.03 -17.14
CA ARG A 189 -20.34 6.78 -15.89
C ARG A 189 -20.76 8.25 -16.00
N ALA A 190 -20.63 8.86 -17.19
CA ALA A 190 -20.88 10.28 -17.40
C ALA A 190 -22.38 10.60 -17.38
N HIS A 191 -23.19 9.75 -18.00
CA HIS A 191 -24.65 9.90 -18.03
C HIS A 191 -25.26 9.81 -16.62
N LEU A 192 -24.82 8.83 -15.83
CA LEU A 192 -25.30 8.64 -14.46
C LEU A 192 -24.90 9.80 -13.54
N GLN A 193 -23.67 10.30 -13.66
CA GLN A 193 -23.19 11.42 -12.86
C GLN A 193 -23.97 12.71 -13.15
N GLN A 194 -24.37 12.95 -14.41
CA GLN A 194 -25.20 14.08 -14.78
C GLN A 194 -26.60 13.98 -14.14
N ILE A 195 -27.22 12.81 -14.11
CA ILE A 195 -28.55 12.62 -13.50
C ILE A 195 -28.51 12.77 -11.97
N LEU A 196 -27.47 12.24 -11.32
CA LEU A 196 -27.20 12.46 -9.89
C LEU A 196 -26.82 13.92 -9.55
N SER A 197 -26.68 14.80 -10.54
CA SER A 197 -26.45 16.25 -10.36
C SER A 197 -27.74 17.04 -10.27
N VAL A 198 -28.79 16.60 -10.94
CA VAL A 198 -30.04 17.36 -11.14
C VAL A 198 -31.04 17.08 -10.01
N GLY A 199 -30.87 15.97 -9.28
CA GLY A 199 -31.63 15.64 -8.07
C GLY A 199 -31.85 14.13 -7.94
N ASN A 200 -31.71 13.61 -6.71
CA ASN A 200 -31.81 12.18 -6.43
C ASN A 200 -33.28 11.77 -6.17
N SER A 201 -34.18 11.97 -7.14
CA SER A 201 -35.54 11.42 -7.03
C SER A 201 -35.47 9.89 -6.99
N SER A 202 -36.42 9.26 -6.28
CA SER A 202 -36.46 7.80 -6.16
C SER A 202 -36.55 7.12 -7.53
N GLU A 203 -37.29 7.70 -8.47
CA GLU A 203 -37.42 7.20 -9.86
C GLU A 203 -36.10 7.26 -10.63
N ALA A 204 -35.33 8.35 -10.49
CA ALA A 204 -34.03 8.48 -11.16
C ALA A 204 -32.99 7.49 -10.60
N LEU A 205 -33.04 7.20 -9.29
CA LEU A 205 -32.17 6.22 -8.65
C LEU A 205 -32.48 4.78 -9.08
N CYS A 206 -33.77 4.43 -9.23
CA CYS A 206 -34.19 3.10 -9.65
C CYS A 206 -33.93 2.80 -11.14
N ASN A 207 -33.66 3.82 -11.96
CA ASN A 207 -33.48 3.63 -13.41
C ASN A 207 -32.16 2.91 -13.76
N PHE A 208 -31.21 2.89 -12.82
CA PHE A 208 -29.88 2.31 -13.00
C PHE A 208 -29.67 1.08 -12.10
N THR A 209 -28.82 0.18 -12.56
CA THR A 209 -28.42 -1.01 -11.81
C THR A 209 -27.49 -0.67 -10.64
N ILE A 210 -27.42 -1.56 -9.65
CA ILE A 210 -26.45 -1.47 -8.56
C ILE A 210 -25.03 -1.41 -9.12
N THR A 211 -24.72 -2.17 -10.18
CA THR A 211 -23.41 -2.15 -10.84
C THR A 211 -23.10 -0.77 -11.43
N GLU A 212 -24.05 -0.13 -12.12
CA GLU A 212 -23.84 1.23 -12.65
C GLU A 212 -23.64 2.26 -11.53
N HIS A 213 -24.40 2.16 -10.43
CA HIS A 213 -24.18 2.99 -9.25
C HIS A 213 -22.82 2.76 -8.60
N ALA A 214 -22.39 1.50 -8.47
CA ALA A 214 -21.09 1.12 -7.93
C ALA A 214 -19.91 1.54 -8.81
N CYS A 215 -20.10 1.49 -10.13
CA CYS A 215 -19.14 1.93 -11.14
C CYS A 215 -19.10 3.46 -11.34
N SER A 216 -20.07 4.18 -10.75
CA SER A 216 -20.07 5.64 -10.69
C SER A 216 -19.24 6.13 -9.50
N SER A 217 -18.83 7.41 -9.52
CA SER A 217 -18.03 8.01 -8.44
C SER A 217 -18.72 7.98 -7.05
N ALA A 218 -20.02 7.62 -6.94
CA ALA A 218 -20.82 7.48 -5.71
C ALA A 218 -20.80 8.68 -4.73
N THR A 219 -20.06 9.75 -5.04
CA THR A 219 -19.78 10.93 -4.20
C THR A 219 -21.03 11.73 -3.83
N ARG A 220 -22.15 11.46 -4.48
CA ARG A 220 -23.44 12.16 -4.30
C ARG A 220 -24.55 11.31 -3.71
N LEU A 221 -24.27 10.05 -3.40
CA LEU A 221 -25.22 9.17 -2.73
C LEU A 221 -25.16 9.39 -1.22
N LYS A 222 -26.32 9.59 -0.60
CA LYS A 222 -26.47 9.67 0.87
C LYS A 222 -26.92 8.31 1.42
N PRO A 223 -26.72 8.03 2.71
CA PRO A 223 -27.22 6.82 3.34
C PRO A 223 -28.73 6.60 3.12
N SER A 224 -29.53 7.68 3.06
CA SER A 224 -30.96 7.60 2.75
C SER A 224 -31.26 7.07 1.34
N ASN A 225 -30.34 7.25 0.38
CA ASN A 225 -30.50 6.75 -0.98
C ASN A 225 -30.27 5.23 -1.07
N LEU A 226 -29.50 4.65 -0.13
CA LEU A 226 -29.25 3.20 -0.11
C LEU A 226 -30.54 2.40 0.08
N VAL A 227 -31.42 2.86 0.97
CA VAL A 227 -32.70 2.19 1.21
C VAL A 227 -33.55 2.18 -0.05
N THR A 228 -33.61 3.31 -0.76
CA THR A 228 -34.31 3.40 -2.05
C THR A 228 -33.69 2.45 -3.07
N LEU A 229 -32.37 2.46 -3.26
CA LEU A 229 -31.68 1.61 -4.23
C LEU A 229 -31.89 0.11 -3.96
N LEU A 230 -31.86 -0.29 -2.68
CA LEU A 230 -32.13 -1.67 -2.28
C LEU A 230 -33.58 -2.07 -2.59
N ASN A 231 -34.55 -1.19 -2.32
CA ASN A 231 -35.95 -1.43 -2.69
C ASN A 231 -36.13 -1.52 -4.20
N CYS A 232 -35.54 -0.62 -4.99
CA CYS A 232 -35.59 -0.68 -6.45
C CYS A 232 -35.07 -2.03 -6.96
N SER A 233 -33.96 -2.50 -6.38
CA SER A 233 -33.32 -3.76 -6.75
C SER A 233 -34.22 -4.97 -6.46
N LEU A 234 -34.82 -5.00 -5.26
CA LEU A 234 -35.77 -6.02 -4.83
C LEU A 234 -37.02 -6.06 -5.72
N GLU A 235 -37.57 -4.90 -6.08
CA GLU A 235 -38.77 -4.78 -6.92
C GLU A 235 -38.50 -5.13 -8.38
N SER A 236 -37.33 -4.78 -8.90
CA SER A 236 -36.99 -4.96 -10.32
C SER A 236 -36.74 -6.40 -10.74
N GLN A 237 -36.64 -7.35 -9.78
CA GLN A 237 -36.28 -8.77 -10.01
C GLN A 237 -35.06 -8.97 -10.93
N ARG A 238 -34.19 -7.96 -11.05
CA ARG A 238 -33.01 -8.02 -11.92
C ARG A 238 -32.03 -9.02 -11.34
N ILE A 239 -31.68 -10.03 -12.14
CA ILE A 239 -30.66 -11.02 -11.80
C ILE A 239 -29.31 -10.35 -12.02
N TYR A 240 -28.62 -10.02 -10.93
CA TYR A 240 -27.22 -9.62 -11.01
C TYR A 240 -26.37 -10.86 -11.30
N PRO A 241 -25.39 -10.77 -12.21
CA PRO A 241 -24.51 -11.90 -12.47
C PRO A 241 -23.80 -12.28 -11.17
N VAL A 242 -24.03 -13.52 -10.73
CA VAL A 242 -23.16 -14.17 -9.75
C VAL A 242 -21.94 -14.58 -10.54
N GLU A 243 -20.83 -13.86 -10.39
CA GLU A 243 -19.56 -14.30 -10.97
C GLU A 243 -19.15 -15.61 -10.30
N MET A 244 -19.30 -16.71 -11.04
CA MET A 244 -18.61 -17.96 -10.75
C MET A 244 -17.13 -17.74 -11.06
N ILE A 245 -16.34 -17.48 -10.01
CA ILE A 245 -14.90 -17.60 -10.11
C ILE A 245 -14.59 -19.10 -10.18
N TYR A 246 -14.18 -19.56 -11.36
CA TYR A 246 -13.51 -20.86 -11.51
C TYR A 246 -12.28 -20.85 -10.61
N TYR A 247 -12.33 -21.64 -9.54
CA TYR A 247 -11.11 -22.04 -8.85
C TYR A 247 -10.39 -23.02 -9.76
N ASP A 248 -9.35 -22.56 -10.46
CA ASP A 248 -8.30 -23.46 -10.90
C ASP A 248 -7.62 -24.00 -9.65
N VAL A 249 -8.14 -25.14 -9.19
CA VAL A 249 -7.42 -26.07 -8.32
C VAL A 249 -6.25 -26.57 -9.16
N ILE A 250 -5.12 -25.87 -9.13
CA ILE A 250 -3.86 -26.47 -9.57
C ILE A 250 -3.44 -27.45 -8.46
N SER A 251 -3.94 -28.67 -8.62
CA SER A 251 -3.32 -29.89 -8.16
C SER A 251 -1.93 -30.05 -8.82
N GLY A 252 -0.90 -30.23 -7.99
CA GLY A 252 0.48 -30.51 -8.40
C GLY A 252 1.46 -30.21 -7.29
#